data_AF-A0A9R0QKC8-F1
#
_entry.id   AF-A0A9R0QKC8-F1
#
_cell.length_a   1.000
_cell.length_b   1.000
_cell.length_c   1.000
_cell.angle_alpha   90.00
_cell.angle_beta   90.00
_cell.angle_gamma   90.00
#
_symmetry.space_group_name_H-M   'P 1'
#
loop_
_entity.id
_entity.type
_entity.pdbx_description
1 polymer ?
#
loop_
_entity_poly.entity_id
_entity_poly.type
_entity_poly.pdbx_seq_one_letter_code
_entity_poly.pdbx_strand_id
1 'polypeptide(L)'
;MKKIFGAKKSQDPPPSIQDATDRIYKRGDTVDDKIKKLDAELARYKEQIKKTRPGPAQEAVKARAMRILKQRKMYEGQRDMLYNQTYNLDQVAFASEGIKDAQQTELDALEADMDFESNSVPSYLQPDKETDLDSELNLPAAPSGHAAVPANRQQEDELGLPTVPHASIRT
;
A
#
# COMPACT_ATOMS: atom_id res chain seq x y z
N MET A 1 8.67 -4.17 -40.64
CA MET A 1 7.61 -3.75 -39.71
C MET A 1 6.88 -4.98 -39.17
N LYS A 2 7.01 -5.29 -37.89
CA LYS A 2 6.27 -6.37 -37.21
C LYS A 2 5.11 -5.73 -36.45
N LYS A 3 3.90 -6.24 -36.68
CA LYS A 3 2.62 -5.76 -36.14
C LYS A 3 2.65 -5.83 -34.60
N ILE A 4 2.42 -4.70 -33.94
CA ILE A 4 2.31 -4.59 -32.46
C ILE A 4 0.87 -4.39 -31.97
N PHE A 5 -0.13 -4.66 -32.81
CA PHE A 5 -1.53 -4.62 -32.40
C PHE A 5 -1.99 -6.01 -31.93
N GLY A 6 -2.41 -6.09 -30.66
CA GLY A 6 -3.19 -7.22 -30.15
C GLY A 6 -2.49 -8.17 -29.18
N ALA A 7 -1.58 -7.68 -28.31
CA ALA A 7 -1.27 -8.45 -27.11
C ALA A 7 -2.58 -8.57 -26.29
N LYS A 8 -3.19 -9.75 -26.30
CA LYS A 8 -4.20 -10.13 -25.30
C LYS A 8 -3.61 -9.73 -23.95
N LYS A 9 -4.32 -8.89 -23.17
CA LYS A 9 -4.03 -8.74 -21.74
C LYS A 9 -3.98 -10.18 -21.22
N SER A 10 -2.79 -10.64 -20.85
CA SER A 10 -2.61 -11.91 -20.16
C SER A 10 -3.62 -11.87 -19.01
N GLN A 11 -4.54 -12.83 -19.02
CA GLN A 11 -5.55 -13.00 -17.97
C GLN A 11 -4.90 -13.57 -16.70
N ASP A 12 -3.63 -13.26 -16.50
CA ASP A 12 -2.92 -13.57 -15.28
C ASP A 12 -3.27 -12.45 -14.30
N PRO A 13 -3.64 -12.78 -13.06
CA PRO A 13 -3.88 -11.77 -12.05
C PRO A 13 -2.69 -10.81 -12.00
N PRO A 14 -2.93 -9.50 -11.75
CA PRO A 14 -1.85 -8.55 -11.55
C PRO A 14 -0.83 -9.14 -10.58
N PRO A 15 0.48 -9.02 -10.85
CA PRO A 15 1.50 -9.67 -10.05
C PRO A 15 1.27 -9.30 -8.58
N SER A 16 1.04 -10.32 -7.75
CA SER A 16 0.74 -10.10 -6.35
C SER A 16 2.01 -9.70 -5.60
N ILE A 17 1.84 -9.01 -4.47
CA ILE A 17 2.95 -8.72 -3.57
C ILE A 17 3.62 -10.04 -3.13
N GLN A 18 2.82 -11.08 -2.86
CA GLN A 18 3.30 -12.43 -2.56
C GLN A 18 4.23 -12.99 -3.65
N ASP A 19 3.82 -12.92 -4.92
CA ASP A 19 4.65 -13.42 -6.03
C ASP A 19 5.97 -12.67 -6.15
N ALA A 20 5.96 -11.36 -5.89
CA ALA A 20 7.15 -10.53 -5.89
C ALA A 20 8.08 -10.91 -4.73
N THR A 21 7.52 -11.09 -3.52
CA THR A 21 8.25 -11.53 -2.33
C THR A 21 8.90 -12.91 -2.53
N ASP A 22 8.14 -13.88 -3.04
CA ASP A 22 8.64 -15.23 -3.34
C ASP A 22 9.81 -15.23 -4.34
N ARG A 23 9.73 -14.39 -5.37
CA ARG A 23 10.82 -14.22 -6.34
C ARG A 23 12.06 -13.61 -5.71
N ILE A 24 11.89 -12.65 -4.80
CA ILE A 24 13.01 -12.04 -4.08
C ILE A 24 13.68 -13.06 -3.17
N TYR A 25 12.92 -13.86 -2.41
CA TYR A 25 13.50 -14.90 -1.56
C TYR A 25 14.29 -15.93 -2.36
N LYS A 26 13.72 -16.48 -3.45
CA LYS A 26 14.42 -17.42 -4.35
C LYS A 26 15.72 -16.83 -4.92
N ARG A 27 15.70 -15.53 -5.27
CA ARG A 27 16.88 -14.83 -5.75
C ARG A 27 17.90 -14.61 -4.62
N GLY A 28 17.43 -14.28 -3.42
CA GLY A 28 18.22 -14.17 -2.20
C GLY A 28 18.98 -15.46 -1.92
N ASP A 29 18.28 -16.60 -1.86
CA ASP A 29 18.87 -17.93 -1.65
C ASP A 29 19.96 -18.23 -2.68
N THR A 30 19.69 -17.94 -3.96
CA THR A 30 20.67 -18.14 -5.04
C THR A 30 21.92 -17.28 -4.86
N VAL A 31 21.76 -16.03 -4.41
CA VAL A 31 22.89 -15.12 -4.16
C VAL A 31 23.69 -15.60 -2.94
N ASP A 32 23.02 -15.99 -1.87
CA ASP A 32 23.65 -16.49 -0.65
C ASP A 32 24.42 -17.78 -0.90
N ASP A 33 23.89 -18.70 -1.69
CA ASP A 33 24.58 -19.92 -2.08
C ASP A 33 25.85 -19.64 -2.89
N LYS A 34 25.84 -18.62 -3.74
CA LYS A 34 27.05 -18.17 -4.46
C LYS A 34 28.07 -17.56 -3.52
N ILE A 35 27.64 -16.74 -2.56
CA ILE A 35 28.52 -16.15 -1.54
C ILE A 35 29.18 -17.26 -0.71
N LYS A 36 28.40 -18.24 -0.23
CA LYS A 36 28.92 -19.40 0.53
C LYS A 36 29.98 -20.19 -0.25
N LYS A 37 29.77 -20.42 -1.55
CA LYS A 37 30.74 -21.11 -2.42
C LYS A 37 32.04 -20.31 -2.58
N LEU A 38 31.93 -18.99 -2.79
CA LEU A 38 33.10 -18.10 -2.90
C LEU A 38 33.85 -18.01 -1.57
N ASP A 39 33.16 -18.03 -0.42
CA ASP A 39 33.76 -18.04 0.92
C ASP A 39 34.57 -19.30 1.18
N ALA A 40 34.03 -20.46 0.81
CA ALA A 40 34.76 -21.72 0.90
C ALA A 40 36.03 -21.71 0.02
N GLU A 41 35.96 -21.10 -1.17
CA GLU A 41 37.13 -20.96 -2.05
C GLU A 41 38.18 -20.00 -1.49
N LEU A 42 37.75 -18.86 -0.93
CA LEU A 42 38.63 -17.92 -0.23
C LEU A 42 39.33 -18.55 0.97
N ALA A 43 38.63 -19.40 1.72
CA ALA A 43 39.23 -20.16 2.82
C ALA A 43 40.36 -21.08 2.32
N ARG A 44 40.15 -21.79 1.20
CA ARG A 44 41.21 -22.62 0.57
C ARG A 44 42.40 -21.79 0.11
N TYR A 45 42.17 -20.64 -0.52
CA TYR A 45 43.25 -19.74 -0.92
C TYR A 45 44.02 -19.17 0.28
N LYS A 46 43.32 -18.84 1.37
CA LYS A 46 43.95 -18.37 2.61
C LYS A 46 44.92 -19.41 3.16
N GLU A 47 44.52 -20.68 3.20
CA GLU A 47 45.39 -21.78 3.62
C GLU A 47 46.56 -22.03 2.66
N GLN A 48 46.33 -21.94 1.34
CA GLN A 48 47.42 -22.05 0.36
C GLN A 48 48.46 -20.93 0.53
N ILE A 49 48.02 -19.69 0.76
CA ILE A 49 48.93 -18.54 0.97
C ILE A 49 49.79 -18.75 2.22
N LYS A 50 49.20 -19.25 3.32
CA LYS A 50 49.94 -19.56 4.56
C LYS A 50 51.01 -20.63 4.35
N LYS A 51 50.72 -21.65 3.55
CA LYS A 51 51.65 -22.77 3.29
C LYS A 51 52.68 -22.49 2.20
N THR A 52 52.45 -21.46 1.38
CA THR A 52 53.36 -21.09 0.29
C THR A 52 54.38 -20.07 0.78
N ARG A 53 55.66 -20.32 0.53
CA ARG A 53 56.76 -19.41 0.85
C ARG A 53 56.59 -18.05 0.13
N PRO A 54 56.93 -16.91 0.74
CA PRO A 54 56.87 -15.60 0.07
C PRO A 54 57.67 -15.62 -1.24
N GLY A 55 57.04 -15.13 -2.31
CA GLY A 55 57.62 -15.07 -3.65
C GLY A 55 56.58 -15.10 -4.77
N PRO A 56 57.01 -15.19 -6.04
CA PRO A 56 56.13 -15.10 -7.21
C PRO A 56 54.97 -16.10 -7.19
N ALA A 57 55.20 -17.31 -6.70
CA ALA A 57 54.16 -18.33 -6.54
C ALA A 57 53.07 -17.90 -5.54
N GLN A 58 53.45 -17.33 -4.39
CA GLN A 58 52.49 -16.83 -3.40
C GLN A 58 51.70 -15.62 -3.94
N GLU A 59 52.36 -14.73 -4.68
CA GLU A 59 51.70 -13.58 -5.32
C GLU A 59 50.68 -14.02 -6.37
N ALA A 60 50.98 -15.05 -7.17
CA ALA A 60 50.02 -15.62 -8.12
C ALA A 60 48.77 -16.18 -7.41
N VAL A 61 48.93 -16.84 -6.25
CA VAL A 61 47.82 -17.33 -5.43
C VAL A 61 47.01 -16.16 -4.84
N LYS A 62 47.68 -15.13 -4.32
CA LYS A 62 47.02 -13.89 -3.84
C LYS A 62 46.23 -13.22 -4.95
N ALA A 63 46.77 -13.12 -6.17
CA ALA A 63 46.07 -12.52 -7.31
C ALA A 63 44.80 -13.30 -7.68
N ARG A 64 44.82 -14.64 -7.60
CA ARG A 64 43.61 -15.47 -7.77
C ARG A 64 42.61 -15.23 -6.65
N ALA A 65 43.05 -15.24 -5.39
CA ALA A 65 42.21 -14.95 -4.24
C ALA A 65 41.52 -13.57 -4.34
N MET A 66 42.24 -12.55 -4.81
CA MET A 66 41.69 -11.21 -5.01
C MET A 66 40.59 -11.16 -6.07
N ARG A 67 40.64 -12.01 -7.11
CA ARG A 67 39.53 -12.10 -8.10
C ARG A 67 38.27 -12.66 -7.46
N ILE A 68 38.41 -13.74 -6.68
CA ILE A 68 37.29 -14.36 -5.94
C ILE A 68 36.72 -13.38 -4.91
N LEU A 69 37.58 -12.64 -4.20
CA LEU A 69 37.14 -11.64 -3.22
C LEU A 69 36.31 -10.52 -3.87
N LYS A 70 36.74 -10.02 -5.04
CA LYS A 70 35.97 -9.04 -5.80
C LYS A 70 34.60 -9.59 -6.23
N GLN A 71 34.56 -10.85 -6.68
CA GLN A 71 33.32 -11.50 -7.08
C GLN A 71 32.37 -11.69 -5.89
N ARG A 72 32.89 -12.10 -4.72
CA ARG A 72 32.13 -12.21 -3.48
C ARG A 72 31.51 -10.87 -3.10
N LYS A 73 32.32 -9.81 -3.07
CA LYS A 73 31.86 -8.46 -2.72
C LYS A 73 30.77 -7.94 -3.67
N MET A 74 30.84 -8.29 -4.96
CA MET A 74 29.78 -7.98 -5.92
C MET A 74 28.46 -8.68 -5.57
N TYR A 75 28.51 -9.97 -5.18
CA TYR A 75 27.29 -10.70 -4.78
C TYR A 75 26.75 -10.23 -3.43
N GLU A 76 27.60 -9.86 -2.47
CA GLU A 76 27.15 -9.21 -1.24
C GLU A 76 26.38 -7.92 -1.54
N GLY A 77 26.89 -7.08 -2.44
CA GLY A 77 26.16 -5.89 -2.87
C GLY A 77 24.81 -6.19 -3.53
N GLN A 78 24.71 -7.29 -4.30
CA GLN A 78 23.42 -7.75 -4.83
C GLN A 78 22.47 -8.20 -3.73
N ARG A 79 22.98 -8.93 -2.72
CA ARG A 79 22.19 -9.36 -1.56
C ARG A 79 21.69 -8.15 -0.76
N ASP A 80 22.54 -7.17 -0.52
CA ASP A 80 22.18 -5.95 0.21
C ASP A 80 21.10 -5.14 -0.55
N MET A 81 21.17 -5.11 -1.88
CA MET A 81 20.09 -4.55 -2.70
C MET A 81 18.78 -5.33 -2.56
N LEU A 82 18.84 -6.67 -2.51
CA LEU A 82 17.65 -7.49 -2.28
C LEU A 82 17.06 -7.24 -0.90
N TYR A 83 17.86 -7.08 0.15
CA TYR A 83 17.35 -6.76 1.49
C TYR A 83 16.57 -5.45 1.52
N ASN A 84 17.06 -4.41 0.83
CA ASN A 84 16.30 -3.17 0.69
C ASN A 84 14.99 -3.37 -0.07
N GLN A 85 14.99 -4.24 -1.10
CA GLN A 85 13.79 -4.57 -1.85
C GLN A 85 12.78 -5.35 -1.00
N THR A 86 13.23 -6.32 -0.21
CA THR A 86 12.41 -7.05 0.77
C THR A 86 11.80 -6.07 1.76
N TYR A 87 12.59 -5.18 2.35
CA TYR A 87 12.09 -4.18 3.30
C TYR A 87 11.00 -3.27 2.70
N ASN A 88 11.19 -2.83 1.44
CA ASN A 88 10.15 -2.04 0.75
C ASN A 88 8.88 -2.87 0.50
N LEU A 89 9.00 -4.14 0.15
CA LEU A 89 7.84 -5.02 -0.01
C LEU A 89 7.14 -5.30 1.31
N ASP A 90 7.88 -5.49 2.40
CA ASP A 90 7.31 -5.73 3.73
C ASP A 90 6.47 -4.53 4.19
N GLN A 91 6.94 -3.30 3.95
CA GLN A 91 6.16 -2.09 4.22
C GLN A 91 4.89 -2.01 3.36
N VAL A 92 4.97 -2.34 2.07
CA VAL A 92 3.82 -2.32 1.17
C VAL A 92 2.82 -3.43 1.51
N ALA A 93 3.31 -4.61 1.91
CA ALA A 93 2.49 -5.72 2.37
C ALA A 93 1.71 -5.32 3.62
N PHE A 94 2.39 -4.73 4.61
CA PHE A 94 1.75 -4.24 5.83
C PHE A 94 0.68 -3.17 5.56
N ALA A 95 1.00 -2.17 4.72
CA ALA A 95 0.02 -1.16 4.33
C ALA A 95 -1.18 -1.77 3.58
N SER A 96 -0.93 -2.75 2.71
CA SER A 96 -2.00 -3.45 2.00
C SER A 96 -2.89 -4.28 2.94
N GLU A 97 -2.33 -4.86 4.01
CA GLU A 97 -3.09 -5.60 5.01
C GLU A 97 -4.01 -4.65 5.79
N GLY A 98 -3.48 -3.52 6.28
CA GLY A 98 -4.29 -2.51 6.97
C GLY A 98 -5.43 -1.93 6.11
N ILE A 99 -5.21 -1.76 4.80
CA ILE A 99 -6.28 -1.32 3.89
C ILE A 99 -7.36 -2.41 3.75
N LYS A 100 -6.97 -3.68 3.64
CA LYS A 100 -7.94 -4.79 3.56
C LYS A 100 -8.77 -4.90 4.83
N ASP A 101 -8.14 -4.77 5.99
CA ASP A 101 -8.83 -4.80 7.28
C ASP A 101 -9.84 -3.65 7.41
N ALA A 102 -9.46 -2.44 6.97
CA ALA A 102 -10.35 -1.29 6.95
C ALA A 102 -11.54 -1.49 6.00
N GLN A 103 -11.29 -2.02 4.80
CA GLN A 103 -12.33 -2.34 3.82
C GLN A 103 -13.30 -3.40 4.36
N GLN A 104 -12.78 -4.46 5.00
CA GLN A 104 -13.62 -5.50 5.60
C GLN A 104 -14.51 -4.91 6.70
N THR A 105 -13.94 -4.06 7.56
CA THR A 105 -14.70 -3.40 8.63
C THR A 105 -15.82 -2.50 8.08
N GLU A 106 -15.56 -1.76 6.99
CA GLU A 106 -16.56 -0.92 6.33
C GLU A 106 -17.68 -1.74 5.69
N LEU A 107 -17.34 -2.85 5.03
CA LEU A 107 -18.32 -3.76 4.44
C LEU A 107 -19.19 -4.42 5.52
N ASP A 108 -18.59 -4.89 6.61
CA ASP A 108 -19.32 -5.48 7.73
C ASP A 108 -20.26 -4.46 8.40
N ALA A 109 -19.84 -3.19 8.49
CA ALA A 109 -20.68 -2.12 9.02
C ALA A 109 -21.87 -1.80 8.09
N LEU A 110 -21.63 -1.74 6.76
CA LEU A 110 -22.70 -1.54 5.78
C LEU A 110 -23.69 -2.71 5.75
N GLU A 111 -23.22 -3.95 5.90
CA GLU A 111 -24.07 -5.13 6.01
C GLU A 111 -24.95 -5.05 7.26
N ALA A 112 -24.37 -4.70 8.41
CA ALA A 112 -25.12 -4.51 9.65
C ALA A 112 -26.18 -3.40 9.55
N ASP A 113 -25.86 -2.28 8.88
CA ASP A 113 -26.81 -1.18 8.64
C ASP A 113 -27.97 -1.64 7.74
N MET A 114 -27.71 -2.37 6.66
CA MET A 114 -28.76 -2.92 5.79
C MET A 114 -29.64 -3.97 6.50
N ASP A 115 -29.04 -4.81 7.34
CA ASP A 115 -29.77 -5.79 8.15
C ASP A 115 -30.70 -5.12 9.18
N PHE A 116 -30.28 -3.98 9.74
CA PHE A 116 -31.14 -3.19 10.61
C PHE A 116 -32.32 -2.57 9.85
N GLU A 117 -32.07 -1.99 8.68
CA GLU A 117 -33.13 -1.39 7.86
C GLU A 117 -34.13 -2.44 7.34
N SER A 118 -33.66 -3.63 6.94
CA SER A 118 -34.53 -4.70 6.41
C SER A 118 -35.47 -5.31 7.47
N ASN A 119 -35.05 -5.34 8.74
CA ASN A 119 -35.88 -5.79 9.87
C ASN A 119 -36.78 -4.68 10.43
N SER A 120 -36.58 -3.43 10.01
CA SER A 120 -37.42 -2.29 10.39
C SER A 120 -38.59 -2.14 9.40
N VAL A 121 -39.81 -1.99 9.90
CA VAL A 121 -40.96 -1.65 9.05
C VAL A 121 -40.71 -0.22 8.53
N PRO A 122 -40.64 0.01 7.20
CA PRO A 122 -40.43 1.35 6.65
C PRO A 122 -41.40 2.33 7.28
N SER A 123 -40.96 3.56 7.59
CA SER A 123 -41.80 4.56 8.28
C SER A 123 -43.15 4.80 7.57
N TYR A 124 -43.21 4.54 6.26
CA TYR A 124 -44.42 4.64 5.44
C TYR A 124 -45.45 3.51 5.63
N LEU A 125 -45.08 2.41 6.28
CA LEU A 125 -45.96 1.29 6.64
C LEU A 125 -46.36 1.28 8.12
N GLN A 126 -45.89 2.26 8.91
CA GLN A 126 -46.30 2.37 10.30
C GLN A 126 -47.78 2.79 10.35
N PRO A 127 -48.66 2.09 11.08
CA PRO A 127 -50.03 2.52 11.24
C PRO A 127 -50.02 3.85 11.99
N ASP A 128 -50.56 4.89 11.36
CA ASP A 128 -50.73 6.20 11.96
C ASP A 128 -51.38 6.03 13.34
N LYS A 129 -50.62 6.31 14.41
CA LYS A 129 -51.24 6.50 15.71
C LYS A 129 -52.07 7.75 15.57
N GLU A 130 -53.39 7.59 15.50
CA GLU A 130 -54.33 8.70 15.62
C GLU A 130 -54.00 9.47 16.89
N THR A 131 -53.30 10.59 16.73
CA THR A 131 -53.09 11.58 17.77
C THR A 131 -54.42 12.28 17.95
N ASP A 132 -55.07 12.02 19.09
CA ASP A 132 -56.29 12.66 19.56
C ASP A 132 -56.30 14.16 19.18
N LEU A 133 -57.11 14.50 18.17
CA LEU A 133 -57.18 15.79 17.48
C LEU A 133 -57.72 16.95 18.35
N ASP A 134 -57.93 16.75 19.66
CA ASP A 134 -58.68 17.67 20.51
C ASP A 134 -57.82 18.52 21.46
N SER A 135 -56.50 18.29 21.57
CA SER A 135 -55.67 18.94 22.61
C SER A 135 -54.79 20.12 22.16
N GLU A 136 -54.70 20.45 20.87
CA GLU A 136 -53.75 21.47 20.37
C GLU A 136 -54.37 22.78 19.82
N LEU A 137 -55.60 23.13 20.16
CA LEU A 137 -56.14 24.47 19.84
C LEU A 137 -55.74 25.52 20.91
N ASN A 138 -54.45 25.64 21.20
CA ASN A 138 -53.91 26.82 21.89
C ASN A 138 -52.95 27.56 20.94
N LEU A 139 -53.53 28.43 20.13
CA LEU A 139 -52.79 29.24 19.17
C LEU A 139 -52.01 30.35 19.89
N PRO A 140 -50.67 30.45 19.73
CA PRO A 140 -49.94 31.60 20.22
C PRO A 140 -50.33 32.86 19.42
N ALA A 141 -50.46 34.00 20.11
CA ALA A 141 -50.72 35.29 19.47
C ALA A 141 -49.59 35.64 18.48
N ALA A 142 -49.98 36.02 17.25
CA ALA A 142 -49.03 36.31 16.18
C ALA A 142 -48.08 37.48 16.55
N PRO A 143 -46.76 37.32 16.37
CA PRO A 143 -45.82 38.41 16.63
C PRO A 143 -45.93 39.47 15.53
N SER A 144 -46.50 40.62 15.88
CA SER A 144 -46.42 41.83 15.06
C SER A 144 -45.05 42.51 15.26
N GLY A 145 -44.26 42.65 14.19
CA GLY A 145 -43.24 43.71 14.11
C GLY A 145 -41.87 43.33 13.57
N HIS A 146 -41.68 43.66 12.29
CA HIS A 146 -40.49 44.26 11.66
C HIS A 146 -39.21 43.42 11.49
N ALA A 147 -38.86 43.28 10.21
CA ALA A 147 -37.66 42.65 9.69
C ALA A 147 -36.36 43.35 10.12
N ALA A 148 -35.35 42.54 10.42
CA ALA A 148 -33.94 42.92 10.25
C ALA A 148 -33.21 41.73 9.63
N VAL A 149 -32.77 41.90 8.38
CA VAL A 149 -31.89 40.97 7.66
C VAL A 149 -30.46 41.23 8.11
N PRO A 150 -29.68 40.20 8.50
CA PRO A 150 -28.23 40.25 8.35
C PRO A 150 -27.82 39.47 7.09
N ALA A 151 -26.96 40.13 6.32
CA ALA A 151 -26.42 39.64 5.07
C ALA A 151 -25.30 38.63 5.31
N ASN A 152 -25.39 37.45 4.68
CA ASN A 152 -24.21 36.83 4.10
C ASN A 152 -24.61 35.86 2.97
N ARG A 153 -24.36 36.26 1.72
CA ARG A 153 -24.47 35.38 0.55
C ARG A 153 -23.24 34.48 0.53
N GLN A 154 -23.38 33.23 0.94
CA GLN A 154 -22.50 32.18 0.44
C GLN A 154 -23.13 31.68 -0.87
N GLN A 155 -22.38 31.81 -1.97
CA GLN A 155 -22.79 31.33 -3.27
C GLN A 155 -22.74 29.80 -3.24
N GLU A 156 -23.92 29.20 -3.17
CA GLU A 156 -24.15 27.77 -3.41
C GLU A 156 -24.33 27.59 -4.92
N ASP A 157 -23.62 26.61 -5.50
CA ASP A 157 -23.86 26.23 -6.91
C ASP A 157 -25.18 25.46 -7.02
N GLU A 158 -25.73 25.29 -8.23
CA GLU A 158 -27.08 24.71 -8.50
C GLU A 158 -27.31 23.25 -8.04
N LEU A 159 -26.35 22.64 -7.32
CA LEU A 159 -26.48 21.36 -6.65
C LEU A 159 -26.35 21.46 -5.12
N GLY A 160 -26.38 22.66 -4.53
CA GLY A 160 -26.49 22.89 -3.09
C GLY A 160 -25.23 22.57 -2.26
N LEU A 161 -24.04 22.58 -2.88
CA LEU A 161 -22.77 22.33 -2.18
C LEU A 161 -22.00 23.65 -1.94
N PRO A 162 -21.32 23.80 -0.79
CA PRO A 162 -20.54 25.00 -0.50
C PRO A 162 -19.29 25.07 -1.38
N THR A 163 -19.08 26.21 -2.04
CA THR A 163 -17.89 26.43 -2.88
C THR A 163 -16.63 26.55 -2.02
N VAL A 164 -15.61 25.73 -2.32
CA VAL A 164 -14.29 25.82 -1.66
C VAL A 164 -13.44 26.91 -2.33
N PRO A 165 -12.80 27.81 -1.55
CA PRO A 165 -11.99 28.88 -2.13
C PRO A 165 -10.73 28.34 -2.82
N HIS A 166 -10.54 28.71 -4.08
CA HIS A 166 -9.35 28.36 -4.86
C HIS A 166 -8.12 29.15 -4.35
N ALA A 167 -7.10 28.46 -3.85
CA ALA A 167 -5.84 29.10 -3.46
C ALA A 167 -5.08 29.62 -4.71
N SER A 168 -4.86 30.93 -4.79
CA SER A 168 -4.00 31.53 -5.82
C SER A 168 -2.54 31.19 -5.56
N ILE A 169 -1.92 30.44 -6.46
CA ILE A 169 -0.46 30.29 -6.55
C ILE A 169 0.11 31.65 -6.96
N ARG A 170 0.92 32.26 -6.08
CA ARG A 170 1.68 33.47 -6.39
C ARG A 170 3.00 33.05 -7.05
N THR A 171 3.18 33.44 -8.31
CA THR A 171 4.49 33.50 -8.98
C THR A 171 5.40 34.54 -8.35
#